data_AF-B7TYF3-F1
#
_entry.id   AF-B7TYF3-F1
#
_cell.length_a   1.000
_cell.length_b   1.000
_cell.length_c   1.000
_cell.angle_alpha   90.00
_cell.angle_beta   90.00
_cell.angle_gamma   90.00
#
_symmetry.space_group_name_H-M   'P 1'
#
loop_
_entity.id
_entity.type
_entity.pdbx_description
1 polymer ?
#
loop_
_entity_poly.entity_id
_entity_poly.type
_entity_poly.pdbx_seq_one_letter_code
_entity_poly.pdbx_strand_id
1 'polypeptide(L)'
;MTAWFLGLSAISFVQFLHGEPLYWVLLAVMDSILCICWWLVDIVTEATFMGKHTIRVQRGIRIGFCFFLLSESMFFISFFWAFFHSALAPGMVCGFYWPPEMETMKCTGIPLINTGLLLGTIFPCNIAQSAVKAGHFYTFLLWLGIVMIMGAFFVGLQAWEYYTAKFTMADGIYGSCFFALTGLHGLHVIGGLVFLFVAWNRGRLGHFSSYRHLNLTFAVWYWHFVDGIWVVVYSFVYVWSNWGWQWSFSELFDKFLAPVVYWLDHLYAPQ
;
A
#
# COMPACT_ATOMS: atom_id res chain seq x y z
N MET A 1 2.75 -11.37 24.89
CA MET A 1 2.97 -12.49 23.95
C MET A 1 3.39 -12.00 22.57
N THR A 2 2.61 -11.16 21.89
CA THR A 2 2.97 -10.59 20.56
C THR A 2 4.36 -9.95 20.52
N ALA A 3 4.69 -9.06 21.47
CA ALA A 3 6.00 -8.41 21.54
C ALA A 3 7.18 -9.39 21.66
N TRP A 4 6.98 -10.50 22.35
CA TRP A 4 8.02 -11.54 22.51
C TRP A 4 8.28 -12.26 21.20
N PHE A 5 7.24 -12.71 20.51
CA PHE A 5 7.38 -13.40 19.22
C PHE A 5 7.91 -12.47 18.12
N LEU A 6 7.54 -11.18 18.15
CA LEU A 6 8.15 -10.18 17.26
C LEU A 6 9.65 -10.00 17.55
N GLY A 7 10.05 -9.94 18.82
CA GLY A 7 11.46 -9.92 19.22
C GLY A 7 12.22 -11.16 18.73
N LEU A 8 11.62 -12.35 18.87
CA LEU A 8 12.19 -13.60 18.34
C LEU A 8 12.30 -13.59 16.82
N SER A 9 11.32 -13.02 16.11
CA SER A 9 11.39 -12.90 14.65
C SER A 9 12.56 -12.01 14.20
N ALA A 10 12.84 -10.93 14.92
CA ALA A 10 14.00 -10.07 14.64
C ALA A 10 15.33 -10.78 14.96
N ILE A 11 15.44 -11.45 16.11
CA ILE A 11 16.66 -12.16 16.50
C ILE A 11 16.94 -13.33 15.54
N SER A 12 15.93 -14.12 15.20
CA SER A 12 16.06 -15.22 14.25
C SER A 12 16.41 -14.71 12.85
N PHE A 13 15.91 -13.55 12.43
CA PHE A 13 16.31 -12.94 11.17
C PHE A 13 17.78 -12.53 11.18
N VAL A 14 18.27 -11.91 12.27
CA VAL A 14 19.71 -11.62 12.43
C VAL A 14 20.54 -12.90 12.39
N GLN A 15 20.12 -13.96 13.08
CA GLN A 15 20.79 -15.26 13.05
C GLN A 15 20.83 -15.86 11.64
N PHE A 16 19.73 -15.79 10.89
CA PHE A 16 19.66 -16.23 9.51
C PHE A 16 20.67 -15.51 8.62
N LEU A 17 20.82 -14.19 8.78
CA LEU A 17 21.86 -13.42 8.07
C LEU A 17 23.30 -13.86 8.41
N HIS A 18 23.51 -14.53 9.54
CA HIS A 18 24.81 -15.08 9.97
C HIS A 18 24.98 -16.57 9.64
N GLY A 19 24.07 -17.16 8.84
CA GLY A 19 24.20 -18.54 8.35
C GLY A 19 23.37 -19.58 9.09
N GLU A 20 22.59 -19.17 10.09
CA GLU A 20 21.60 -20.07 10.71
C GLU A 20 20.46 -20.41 9.73
N PRO A 21 19.82 -21.57 9.88
CA PRO A 21 18.81 -22.02 8.93
C PRO A 21 17.52 -21.20 8.99
N LEU A 22 16.90 -21.01 7.82
CA LEU A 22 15.68 -20.20 7.62
C LEU A 22 14.48 -20.64 8.48
N TYR A 23 14.41 -21.91 8.90
CA TYR A 23 13.23 -22.42 9.61
C TYR A 23 12.99 -21.71 10.95
N TRP A 24 14.03 -21.18 11.61
CA TRP A 24 13.86 -20.41 12.85
C TRP A 24 13.08 -19.11 12.62
N VAL A 25 13.35 -18.43 11.51
CA VAL A 25 12.62 -17.23 11.09
C VAL A 25 11.17 -17.58 10.81
N LEU A 26 10.93 -18.66 10.03
CA LEU A 26 9.59 -19.08 9.66
C LEU A 26 8.73 -19.44 10.88
N LEU A 27 9.31 -20.16 11.86
CA LEU A 27 8.62 -20.49 13.11
C LEU A 27 8.26 -19.22 13.91
N ALA A 28 9.22 -18.31 14.11
CA ALA A 28 8.98 -17.08 14.87
C ALA A 28 7.94 -16.15 14.21
N VAL A 29 7.94 -16.07 12.88
CA VAL A 29 6.93 -15.33 12.12
C VAL A 29 5.56 -16.02 12.22
N MET A 30 5.51 -17.35 12.13
CA MET A 30 4.26 -18.12 12.30
C MET A 30 3.63 -17.86 13.66
N ASP A 31 4.40 -17.91 14.75
CA ASP A 31 3.91 -17.65 16.11
C ASP A 31 3.40 -16.21 16.27
N SER A 32 4.08 -15.25 15.64
CA SER A 32 3.66 -13.84 15.61
C SER A 32 2.30 -13.69 14.91
N ILE A 33 2.13 -14.34 13.75
CA ILE A 33 0.87 -14.34 12.99
C ILE A 33 -0.26 -14.97 13.82
N LEU A 34 -0.01 -16.12 14.46
CA LEU A 34 -1.00 -16.78 15.31
C LEU A 34 -1.47 -15.86 16.43
N CYS A 35 -0.56 -15.19 17.13
CA CYS A 35 -0.91 -14.23 18.18
C CYS A 35 -1.77 -13.07 17.66
N ILE A 36 -1.46 -12.55 16.47
CA ILE A 36 -2.27 -11.49 15.84
C ILE A 36 -3.66 -12.03 15.48
N CYS A 37 -3.77 -13.25 14.93
CA CYS A 37 -5.05 -13.87 14.61
C CYS A 37 -5.93 -14.04 15.86
N TRP A 38 -5.38 -14.54 16.97
CA TRP A 38 -6.10 -14.66 18.24
C TRP A 38 -6.58 -13.30 18.75
N TRP A 39 -5.71 -12.28 18.72
CA TRP A 39 -6.10 -10.93 19.13
C TRP A 39 -7.24 -10.35 18.26
N LEU A 40 -7.20 -10.59 16.95
CA LEU A 40 -8.28 -10.17 16.04
C LEU A 40 -9.60 -10.90 16.33
N VAL A 41 -9.56 -12.18 16.71
CA VAL A 41 -10.75 -12.93 17.13
C VAL A 41 -11.36 -12.31 18.39
N ASP A 42 -10.54 -11.92 19.36
CA ASP A 42 -11.01 -11.25 20.57
C ASP A 42 -11.70 -9.91 20.24
N ILE A 43 -11.09 -9.09 19.38
CA ILE A 43 -11.70 -7.83 18.92
C ILE A 43 -13.06 -8.08 18.24
N VAL A 44 -13.15 -9.10 17.38
CA VAL A 44 -14.42 -9.46 16.73
C VAL A 44 -15.46 -9.89 17.77
N THR A 45 -15.04 -10.65 18.78
CA THR A 45 -15.90 -11.17 19.83
C THR A 45 -16.45 -10.06 20.71
N GLU A 46 -15.58 -9.16 21.16
CA GLU A 46 -15.93 -7.98 21.94
C GLU A 46 -16.89 -7.05 21.19
N ALA A 47 -16.65 -6.86 19.89
CA ALA A 47 -17.46 -6.02 19.03
C ALA A 47 -18.84 -6.63 18.70
N THR A 48 -18.84 -7.89 18.28
CA THR A 48 -19.99 -8.52 17.61
C THR A 48 -20.89 -9.25 18.61
N PHE A 49 -20.28 -10.00 19.54
CA PHE A 49 -21.01 -10.89 20.46
C PHE A 49 -21.21 -10.26 21.84
N MET A 50 -20.27 -9.44 22.32
CA MET A 50 -20.38 -8.77 23.63
C MET A 50 -20.91 -7.33 23.57
N GLY A 51 -20.98 -6.72 22.38
CA GLY A 51 -21.50 -5.36 22.21
C GLY A 51 -20.66 -4.25 22.84
N LYS A 52 -19.37 -4.49 23.15
CA LYS A 52 -18.49 -3.54 23.86
C LYS A 52 -18.07 -2.34 22.99
N HIS A 53 -18.24 -2.42 21.68
CA HIS A 53 -17.89 -1.34 20.73
C HIS A 53 -18.94 -0.22 20.74
N THR A 54 -19.02 0.52 21.84
CA THR A 54 -19.85 1.74 21.95
C THR A 54 -19.40 2.83 20.97
N ILE A 55 -20.23 3.85 20.74
CA ILE A 55 -19.91 4.95 19.81
C ILE A 55 -18.59 5.64 20.19
N ARG A 56 -18.31 5.82 21.49
CA ARG A 56 -17.05 6.41 21.97
C ARG A 56 -15.84 5.51 21.66
N VAL A 57 -15.97 4.20 21.88
CA VAL A 57 -14.93 3.21 21.54
C VAL A 57 -14.68 3.19 20.03
N GLN A 58 -15.73 3.11 19.22
CA GLN A 58 -15.61 3.13 17.76
C GLN A 58 -14.93 4.41 17.26
N ARG A 59 -15.23 5.57 17.86
CA ARG A 59 -14.55 6.83 17.54
C ARG A 59 -13.06 6.77 17.86
N GLY A 60 -12.69 6.23 19.02
CA GLY A 60 -11.29 6.02 19.41
C GLY A 60 -10.55 5.12 18.41
N ILE A 61 -11.15 3.99 18.04
CA ILE A 61 -10.57 3.06 17.06
C ILE A 61 -10.41 3.74 15.69
N ARG A 62 -11.37 4.56 15.24
CA ARG A 62 -11.24 5.32 13.97
C ARG A 62 -10.05 6.27 14.01
N ILE A 63 -9.88 7.02 15.10
CA ILE A 63 -8.75 7.94 15.26
C ILE A 63 -7.43 7.15 15.24
N GLY A 64 -7.35 6.04 15.98
CA GLY A 64 -6.18 5.17 15.98
C GLY A 64 -5.84 4.63 14.58
N PHE A 65 -6.85 4.23 13.81
CA PHE A 65 -6.66 3.78 12.44
C PHE A 65 -6.18 4.88 11.49
N CYS A 66 -6.67 6.12 11.67
CA CYS A 66 -6.15 7.27 10.91
C CYS A 66 -4.67 7.53 11.24
N PHE A 67 -4.27 7.45 12.52
CA PHE A 67 -2.85 7.58 12.89
C PHE A 67 -2.00 6.45 12.33
N PHE A 68 -2.53 5.23 12.27
CA PHE A 68 -1.87 4.11 11.60
C PHE A 68 -1.65 4.39 10.10
N LEU A 69 -2.67 4.85 9.36
CA LEU A 69 -2.48 5.21 7.96
C LEU A 69 -1.48 6.37 7.79
N LEU A 70 -1.47 7.33 8.71
CA LEU A 70 -0.51 8.42 8.70
C LEU A 70 0.93 7.91 8.91
N SER A 71 1.15 6.98 9.85
CA SER A 71 2.48 6.38 10.05
C SER A 71 2.94 5.58 8.83
N GLU A 72 2.04 4.82 8.18
CA GLU A 72 2.37 4.12 6.93
C GLU A 72 2.73 5.10 5.81
N SER A 73 2.02 6.24 5.73
CA SER A 73 2.32 7.30 4.76
C SER A 73 3.73 7.87 4.97
N MET A 74 4.10 8.14 6.22
CA MET A 74 5.46 8.61 6.57
C MET A 74 6.51 7.55 6.27
N PHE A 75 6.19 6.26 6.46
CA PHE A 75 7.08 5.17 6.11
C PHE A 75 7.38 5.14 4.61
N PHE A 76 6.36 5.22 3.74
CA PHE A 76 6.56 5.34 2.29
C PHE A 76 7.35 6.59 1.89
N ILE A 77 7.08 7.74 2.53
CA ILE A 77 7.82 8.98 2.26
C ILE A 77 9.33 8.79 2.44
N SER A 78 9.78 8.00 3.42
CA SER A 78 11.22 7.74 3.61
C SER A 78 11.88 7.01 2.43
N PHE A 79 11.18 6.07 1.80
CA PHE A 79 11.68 5.37 0.61
C PHE A 79 11.62 6.25 -0.64
N PHE A 80 10.55 7.04 -0.78
CA PHE A 80 10.47 8.04 -1.85
C PHE A 80 11.57 9.09 -1.71
N TRP A 81 11.89 9.50 -0.49
CA TRP A 81 13.02 10.41 -0.23
C TRP A 81 14.34 9.81 -0.73
N ALA A 82 14.62 8.54 -0.42
CA ALA A 82 15.81 7.85 -0.93
C ALA A 82 15.83 7.83 -2.47
N PHE A 83 14.71 7.49 -3.10
CA PHE A 83 14.58 7.48 -4.56
C PHE A 83 14.83 8.89 -5.16
N PHE A 84 14.14 9.93 -4.67
CA PHE A 84 14.29 11.28 -5.19
C PHE A 84 15.68 11.86 -4.96
N HIS A 85 16.29 11.59 -3.81
CA HIS A 85 17.65 12.01 -3.52
C HIS A 85 18.62 11.49 -4.57
N SER A 86 18.54 10.19 -4.88
CA SER A 86 19.42 9.56 -5.88
C SER A 86 19.10 9.97 -7.32
N ALA A 87 17.82 10.24 -7.60
CA ALA A 87 17.40 10.52 -8.96
C ALA A 87 17.55 11.99 -9.38
N LEU A 88 17.43 12.94 -8.43
CA LEU A 88 17.61 14.38 -8.69
C LEU A 88 19.08 14.81 -8.67
N ALA A 89 19.93 14.08 -7.95
CA ALA A 89 21.36 14.32 -7.87
C ALA A 89 22.13 13.00 -8.06
N PRO A 90 22.10 12.40 -9.26
CA PRO A 90 22.78 11.13 -9.52
C PRO A 90 24.28 11.28 -9.28
N GLY A 91 24.80 10.48 -8.36
CA GLY A 91 26.23 10.46 -8.04
C GLY A 91 27.07 9.83 -9.15
N MET A 92 28.39 9.90 -9.01
CA MET A 92 29.36 9.33 -9.96
C MET A 92 29.13 7.84 -10.23
N VAL A 93 28.69 7.08 -9.21
CA VAL A 93 28.38 5.64 -9.32
C VAL A 93 27.24 5.35 -10.31
N CYS A 94 26.34 6.31 -10.52
CA CYS A 94 25.23 6.21 -11.48
C CYS A 94 25.56 6.83 -12.85
N GLY A 95 26.78 7.33 -13.06
CA GLY A 95 27.17 7.99 -14.31
C GLY A 95 26.68 9.43 -14.48
N PHE A 96 26.19 10.08 -13.43
CA PHE A 96 25.58 11.43 -13.44
C PHE A 96 24.28 11.57 -14.27
N TYR A 97 23.60 10.47 -14.58
CA TYR A 97 22.27 10.49 -15.18
C TYR A 97 21.34 9.50 -14.48
N TRP A 98 20.03 9.70 -14.65
CA TRP A 98 18.99 8.85 -14.08
C TRP A 98 17.94 8.50 -15.13
N PRO A 99 17.48 7.24 -15.20
CA PRO A 99 18.04 6.06 -14.54
C PRO A 99 19.47 5.74 -15.04
N PRO A 100 20.31 4.99 -14.29
CA PRO A 100 21.62 4.52 -14.74
C PRO A 100 21.53 3.73 -16.07
N GLU A 101 22.65 3.45 -16.75
CA GLU A 101 22.67 2.68 -18.03
C GLU A 101 22.25 1.22 -17.77
N MET A 102 20.95 1.01 -17.63
CA MET A 102 20.31 -0.26 -17.39
C MET A 102 18.96 -0.29 -18.08
N GLU A 103 18.55 -1.48 -18.52
CA GLU A 103 17.22 -1.67 -19.09
C GLU A 103 16.16 -1.65 -17.98
N THR A 104 15.51 -0.50 -17.80
CA THR A 104 14.42 -0.33 -16.84
C THR A 104 13.11 -0.95 -17.33
N MET A 105 12.20 -1.22 -16.38
CA MET A 105 10.87 -1.73 -16.74
C MET A 105 10.08 -0.65 -17.46
N LYS A 106 9.53 -0.99 -18.63
CA LYS A 106 8.71 -0.05 -19.41
C LYS A 106 7.48 0.35 -18.62
N CYS A 107 7.18 1.65 -18.59
CA CYS A 107 5.94 2.14 -17.99
C CYS A 107 4.70 1.64 -18.74
N THR A 108 4.85 1.29 -20.02
CA THR A 108 3.83 0.61 -20.83
C THR A 108 3.90 -0.90 -20.66
N GLY A 109 2.76 -1.58 -20.72
CA GLY A 109 2.67 -3.03 -20.52
C GLY A 109 2.18 -3.40 -19.12
N ILE A 110 2.92 -4.25 -18.40
CA ILE A 110 2.48 -4.81 -17.11
C ILE A 110 2.20 -3.70 -16.06
N PRO A 111 3.06 -2.68 -15.86
CA PRO A 111 2.78 -1.61 -14.90
C PRO A 111 1.48 -0.87 -15.18
N LEU A 112 1.20 -0.57 -16.46
CA LEU A 112 -0.02 0.11 -16.87
C LEU A 112 -1.26 -0.75 -16.64
N ILE A 113 -1.17 -2.07 -16.91
CA ILE A 113 -2.25 -3.03 -16.62
C ILE A 113 -2.51 -3.09 -15.11
N ASN A 114 -1.45 -3.16 -14.30
CA ASN A 114 -1.53 -3.16 -12.84
C ASN A 114 -2.19 -1.88 -12.30
N THR A 115 -1.85 -0.73 -12.87
CA THR A 115 -2.51 0.56 -12.57
C THR A 115 -4.00 0.52 -12.93
N GLY A 116 -4.34 0.00 -14.11
CA GLY A 116 -5.74 -0.17 -14.52
C GLY A 116 -6.53 -1.11 -13.60
N LEU A 117 -5.90 -2.21 -13.15
CA LEU A 117 -6.51 -3.15 -12.21
C LEU A 117 -6.79 -2.49 -10.86
N LEU A 118 -5.79 -1.89 -10.21
CA LEU A 118 -5.96 -1.28 -8.89
C LEU A 118 -6.94 -0.10 -8.94
N LEU A 119 -6.76 0.86 -9.85
CA LEU A 119 -7.69 1.98 -9.98
C LEU A 119 -9.10 1.52 -10.37
N GLY A 120 -9.20 0.45 -11.16
CA GLY A 120 -10.47 -0.20 -11.50
C GLY A 120 -11.19 -0.77 -10.27
N THR A 121 -10.50 -1.07 -9.18
CA THR A 121 -11.11 -1.56 -7.94
C THR A 121 -11.81 -0.49 -7.09
N ILE A 122 -11.55 0.80 -7.33
CA ILE A 122 -12.13 1.91 -6.56
C ILE A 122 -13.66 1.88 -6.60
N PHE A 123 -14.23 1.73 -7.81
CA PHE A 123 -15.67 1.70 -8.01
C PHE A 123 -16.36 0.49 -7.35
N PRO A 124 -15.97 -0.77 -7.62
CA PRO A 124 -16.57 -1.93 -6.98
C PRO A 124 -16.37 -1.94 -5.45
N CYS A 125 -15.25 -1.42 -4.94
CA CYS A 125 -15.01 -1.26 -3.50
C CYS A 125 -16.03 -0.31 -2.84
N ASN A 126 -16.29 0.85 -3.48
CA ASN A 126 -17.27 1.82 -3.01
C ASN A 126 -18.72 1.30 -3.13
N ILE A 127 -19.04 0.52 -4.18
CA ILE A 127 -20.34 -0.15 -4.29
C ILE A 127 -20.50 -1.15 -3.14
N ALA A 128 -19.50 -1.98 -2.87
CA ALA A 128 -19.57 -2.97 -1.80
C ALA A 128 -19.86 -2.30 -0.44
N GLN A 129 -19.17 -1.21 -0.13
CA GLN A 129 -19.40 -0.46 1.11
C GLN A 129 -20.81 0.16 1.17
N SER A 130 -21.28 0.74 0.06
CA SER A 130 -22.61 1.35 -0.02
C SER A 130 -23.72 0.30 0.07
N ALA A 131 -23.51 -0.88 -0.52
CA ALA A 131 -24.44 -2.00 -0.46
C ALA A 131 -24.66 -2.51 0.98
N VAL A 132 -23.61 -2.61 1.80
CA VAL A 132 -23.77 -2.95 3.24
C VAL A 132 -24.57 -1.91 3.99
N LYS A 133 -24.34 -0.62 3.74
CA LYS A 133 -25.11 0.46 4.36
C LYS A 133 -26.59 0.39 3.97
N ALA A 134 -26.87 0.02 2.72
CA ALA A 134 -28.24 -0.19 2.21
C ALA A 134 -28.86 -1.54 2.64
N GLY A 135 -28.12 -2.43 3.32
CA GLY A 135 -28.60 -3.76 3.70
C GLY A 135 -28.59 -4.80 2.56
N HIS A 136 -28.02 -4.48 1.40
CA HIS A 136 -27.90 -5.36 0.25
C HIS A 136 -26.65 -6.26 0.35
N PHE A 137 -26.68 -7.27 1.24
CA PHE A 137 -25.53 -8.11 1.53
C PHE A 137 -25.03 -8.98 0.36
N TYR A 138 -25.94 -9.45 -0.51
CA TYR A 138 -25.53 -10.22 -1.69
C TYR A 138 -24.68 -9.37 -2.65
N THR A 139 -25.14 -8.14 -2.93
CA THR A 139 -24.42 -7.15 -3.73
C THR A 139 -23.07 -6.84 -3.12
N PHE A 140 -23.01 -6.64 -1.80
CA PHE A 140 -21.74 -6.48 -1.09
C PHE A 140 -20.76 -7.65 -1.31
N LEU A 141 -21.22 -8.90 -1.11
CA LEU A 141 -20.37 -10.07 -1.23
C LEU A 141 -19.83 -10.25 -2.65
N LEU A 142 -20.67 -9.98 -3.66
CA LEU A 142 -20.28 -10.05 -5.06
C LEU A 142 -19.19 -9.03 -5.39
N TRP A 143 -19.45 -7.75 -5.10
CA TRP A 143 -18.53 -6.66 -5.48
C TRP A 143 -17.22 -6.71 -4.70
N LEU A 144 -17.27 -7.04 -3.40
CA LEU A 144 -16.05 -7.22 -2.61
C LEU A 144 -15.25 -8.43 -3.11
N GLY A 145 -15.93 -9.49 -3.57
CA GLY A 145 -15.31 -10.64 -4.24
C GLY A 145 -14.55 -10.25 -5.50
N ILE A 146 -15.15 -9.41 -6.35
CA ILE A 146 -14.50 -8.88 -7.56
C ILE A 146 -13.24 -8.08 -7.21
N VAL A 147 -13.30 -7.20 -6.21
CA VAL A 147 -12.13 -6.43 -5.74
C VAL A 147 -10.98 -7.35 -5.34
N MET A 148 -11.26 -8.40 -4.55
CA MET A 148 -10.23 -9.36 -4.12
C MET A 148 -9.60 -10.12 -5.29
N ILE A 149 -10.40 -10.51 -6.28
CA ILE A 149 -9.89 -11.19 -7.48
C ILE A 149 -8.96 -10.25 -8.26
N MET A 150 -9.38 -9.00 -8.49
CA MET A 150 -8.56 -8.00 -9.18
C MET A 150 -7.25 -7.70 -8.44
N GLY A 151 -7.30 -7.57 -7.11
CA GLY A 151 -6.10 -7.40 -6.29
C GLY A 151 -5.18 -8.63 -6.31
N ALA A 152 -5.72 -9.85 -6.34
CA ALA A 152 -4.91 -11.06 -6.50
C ALA A 152 -4.21 -11.11 -7.87
N PHE A 153 -4.91 -10.68 -8.93
CA PHE A 153 -4.30 -10.52 -10.26
C PHE A 153 -3.16 -9.49 -10.26
N PHE A 154 -3.32 -8.36 -9.58
CA PHE A 154 -2.24 -7.38 -9.41
C PHE A 154 -1.00 -8.03 -8.78
N VAL A 155 -1.15 -8.77 -7.68
CA VAL A 155 -0.02 -9.44 -7.00
C VAL A 155 0.64 -10.47 -7.92
N GLY A 156 -0.14 -11.26 -8.67
CA GLY A 156 0.40 -12.23 -9.63
C GLY A 156 1.18 -11.57 -10.76
N LEU A 157 0.66 -10.47 -11.32
CA LEU A 157 1.34 -9.70 -12.35
C LEU A 157 2.59 -8.99 -11.81
N GLN A 158 2.58 -8.50 -10.57
CA GLN A 158 3.77 -7.92 -9.93
C GLN A 158 4.86 -8.97 -9.70
N ALA A 159 4.50 -10.19 -9.31
CA ALA A 159 5.45 -11.29 -9.21
C ALA A 159 6.04 -11.68 -10.58
N TRP A 160 5.20 -11.67 -11.63
CA TRP A 160 5.65 -11.88 -13.00
C TRP A 160 6.59 -10.77 -13.49
N GLU A 161 6.29 -9.52 -13.13
CA GLU A 161 7.17 -8.39 -13.39
C GLU A 161 8.57 -8.63 -12.80
N TYR A 162 8.64 -9.02 -11.53
CA TYR A 162 9.93 -9.32 -10.87
C TYR A 162 10.68 -10.48 -11.51
N TYR A 163 9.97 -11.51 -11.98
CA TYR A 163 10.58 -12.64 -12.66
C TYR A 163 11.18 -12.26 -14.03
N THR A 164 10.55 -11.31 -14.74
CA THR A 164 10.99 -10.87 -16.07
C THR A 164 11.95 -9.68 -16.05
N ALA A 165 12.17 -9.07 -14.88
CA ALA A 165 13.07 -7.93 -14.73
C ALA A 165 14.52 -8.31 -15.09
N LYS A 166 15.19 -7.43 -15.84
CA LYS A 166 16.59 -7.60 -16.27
C LYS A 166 17.60 -7.07 -15.24
N PHE A 167 17.11 -6.63 -14.09
CA PHE A 167 17.91 -6.13 -12.98
C PHE A 167 17.36 -6.69 -11.66
N THR A 168 18.20 -6.67 -10.64
CA THR A 168 17.98 -7.23 -9.31
C THR A 168 18.07 -6.16 -8.24
N MET A 169 17.73 -6.51 -7.00
CA MET A 169 17.87 -5.61 -5.85
C MET A 169 19.32 -5.19 -5.59
N ALA A 170 20.29 -6.01 -6.03
CA ALA A 170 21.72 -5.73 -5.89
C ALA A 170 22.29 -4.79 -6.97
N ASP A 171 21.51 -4.46 -8.01
CA ASP A 171 21.96 -3.64 -9.14
C ASP A 171 21.87 -2.14 -8.82
N GLY A 172 22.68 -1.74 -7.85
CA GLY A 172 22.85 -0.36 -7.43
C GLY A 172 21.61 0.25 -6.79
N ILE A 173 21.63 1.59 -6.69
CA ILE A 173 20.61 2.34 -5.97
C ILE A 173 19.26 2.32 -6.68
N TYR A 174 19.24 2.25 -8.02
CA TYR A 174 17.99 2.12 -8.78
C TYR A 174 17.29 0.79 -8.45
N GLY A 175 17.99 -0.34 -8.56
CA GLY A 175 17.44 -1.66 -8.22
C GLY A 175 16.99 -1.73 -6.77
N SER A 176 17.82 -1.25 -5.83
CA SER A 176 17.48 -1.21 -4.41
C SER A 176 16.20 -0.40 -4.13
N CYS A 177 16.09 0.83 -4.65
CA CYS A 177 14.90 1.66 -4.46
C CYS A 177 13.67 1.08 -5.16
N PHE A 178 13.82 0.55 -6.39
CA PHE A 178 12.74 -0.06 -7.15
C PHE A 178 12.10 -1.23 -6.39
N PHE A 179 12.91 -2.23 -6.00
CA PHE A 179 12.41 -3.41 -5.31
C PHE A 179 11.93 -3.10 -3.88
N ALA A 180 12.55 -2.14 -3.19
CA ALA A 180 12.09 -1.72 -1.87
C ALA A 180 10.71 -1.02 -1.95
N LEU A 181 10.52 -0.04 -2.85
CA LEU A 181 9.26 0.70 -2.99
C LEU A 181 8.12 -0.21 -3.48
N THR A 182 8.35 -0.90 -4.59
CA THR A 182 7.32 -1.78 -5.19
C THR A 182 7.06 -3.01 -4.33
N GLY A 183 8.08 -3.55 -3.66
CA GLY A 183 7.96 -4.72 -2.80
C GLY A 183 7.23 -4.40 -1.50
N LEU A 184 7.54 -3.24 -0.90
CA LEU A 184 6.80 -2.75 0.26
C LEU A 184 5.33 -2.48 -0.08
N HIS A 185 5.07 -1.85 -1.22
CA HIS A 185 3.71 -1.66 -1.72
C HIS A 185 3.00 -3.00 -1.96
N GLY A 186 3.66 -3.97 -2.59
CA GLY A 186 3.14 -5.31 -2.80
C GLY A 186 2.77 -6.02 -1.49
N LEU A 187 3.61 -5.90 -0.45
CA LEU A 187 3.29 -6.39 0.89
C LEU A 187 2.03 -5.73 1.46
N HIS A 188 1.86 -4.42 1.26
CA HIS A 188 0.66 -3.70 1.66
C HIS A 188 -0.58 -4.15 0.88
N VAL A 189 -0.47 -4.41 -0.43
CA VAL A 189 -1.59 -4.97 -1.23
C VAL A 189 -2.01 -6.32 -0.67
N ILE A 190 -1.06 -7.20 -0.32
CA ILE A 190 -1.35 -8.50 0.31
C ILE A 190 -2.03 -8.29 1.68
N GLY A 191 -1.54 -7.37 2.52
CA GLY A 191 -2.19 -7.01 3.78
C GLY A 191 -3.62 -6.50 3.59
N GLY A 192 -3.84 -5.68 2.56
CA GLY A 192 -5.16 -5.19 2.15
C GLY A 192 -6.09 -6.32 1.72
N LEU A 193 -5.59 -7.29 0.94
CA LEU A 193 -6.35 -8.47 0.53
C LEU A 193 -6.76 -9.31 1.74
N VAL A 194 -5.88 -9.46 2.73
CA VAL A 194 -6.23 -10.14 4.00
C VAL A 194 -7.33 -9.38 4.74
N PHE A 195 -7.27 -8.05 4.82
CA PHE A 195 -8.31 -7.23 5.46
C PHE A 195 -9.65 -7.37 4.75
N LEU A 196 -9.67 -7.31 3.41
CA LEU A 196 -10.87 -7.51 2.61
C LEU A 196 -11.41 -8.93 2.74
N PHE A 197 -10.55 -9.95 2.76
CA PHE A 197 -10.94 -11.35 2.93
C PHE A 197 -11.58 -11.59 4.30
N VAL A 198 -11.03 -11.01 5.37
CA VAL A 198 -11.65 -11.06 6.70
C VAL A 198 -13.00 -10.37 6.69
N ALA A 199 -13.11 -9.18 6.08
CA ALA A 199 -14.38 -8.46 5.97
C ALA A 199 -15.43 -9.25 5.17
N TRP A 200 -15.02 -9.88 4.07
CA TRP A 200 -15.89 -10.71 3.25
C TRP A 200 -16.44 -11.91 4.02
N ASN A 201 -15.57 -12.66 4.70
CA ASN A 201 -16.00 -13.81 5.53
C ASN A 201 -16.90 -13.38 6.68
N ARG A 202 -16.61 -12.26 7.34
CA ARG A 202 -17.49 -11.71 8.39
C ARG A 202 -18.87 -11.33 7.84
N GLY A 203 -18.93 -10.80 6.63
CA GLY A 203 -20.19 -10.51 5.97
C GLY A 203 -20.98 -11.76 5.61
N ARG A 204 -20.30 -12.83 5.15
CA ARG A 204 -20.94 -14.15 4.91
C ARG A 204 -21.53 -14.77 6.18
N LEU A 205 -20.86 -14.58 7.31
CA LEU A 205 -21.32 -15.05 8.62
C LEU A 205 -22.37 -14.13 9.27
N GLY A 206 -22.81 -13.07 8.58
CA GLY A 206 -23.86 -12.17 9.09
C GLY A 206 -23.40 -11.26 10.24
N HIS A 207 -22.10 -11.01 10.40
CA HIS A 207 -21.59 -10.17 11.50
C HIS A 207 -21.87 -8.67 11.30
N PHE A 208 -22.23 -8.26 10.07
CA PHE A 208 -22.47 -6.87 9.70
C PHE A 208 -23.94 -6.48 9.70
N SER A 209 -24.19 -5.20 9.98
CA SER A 209 -25.48 -4.55 9.77
C SER A 209 -25.29 -3.19 9.07
N SER A 210 -26.38 -2.58 8.60
CA SER A 210 -26.38 -1.24 8.01
C SER A 210 -25.74 -0.17 8.90
N TYR A 211 -25.68 -0.40 10.22
CA TYR A 211 -25.06 0.51 11.18
C TYR A 211 -23.73 0.00 11.75
N ARG A 212 -23.49 -1.32 11.74
CA ARG A 212 -22.32 -1.96 12.34
C ARG A 212 -21.50 -2.70 11.28
N HIS A 213 -20.54 -2.00 10.69
CA HIS A 213 -19.64 -2.53 9.65
C HIS A 213 -18.26 -1.86 9.71
N LEU A 214 -17.78 -1.53 10.92
CA LEU A 214 -16.54 -0.75 11.11
C LEU A 214 -15.30 -1.42 10.49
N ASN A 215 -15.20 -2.75 10.57
CA ASN A 215 -14.11 -3.50 9.96
C ASN A 215 -14.08 -3.39 8.43
N LEU A 216 -15.25 -3.42 7.77
CA LEU A 216 -15.33 -3.16 6.33
C LEU A 216 -14.87 -1.73 6.01
N THR A 217 -15.27 -0.74 6.81
CA THR A 217 -14.83 0.64 6.61
C THR A 217 -13.31 0.77 6.66
N PHE A 218 -12.64 0.12 7.61
CA PHE A 218 -11.17 0.14 7.68
C PHE A 218 -10.50 -0.63 6.54
N ALA A 219 -11.05 -1.77 6.13
CA ALA A 219 -10.54 -2.51 4.98
C ALA A 219 -10.61 -1.65 3.69
N VAL A 220 -11.73 -0.95 3.48
CA VAL A 220 -11.92 -0.03 2.34
C VAL A 220 -10.97 1.17 2.42
N TRP A 221 -10.81 1.78 3.61
CA TRP A 221 -9.87 2.89 3.79
C TRP A 221 -8.42 2.47 3.51
N TYR A 222 -8.02 1.30 4.00
CA TYR A 222 -6.68 0.76 3.74
C TYR A 222 -6.49 0.43 2.26
N TRP A 223 -7.50 -0.15 1.61
CA TRP A 223 -7.44 -0.44 0.17
C TRP A 223 -7.23 0.84 -0.66
N HIS A 224 -8.03 1.88 -0.41
CA HIS A 224 -7.86 3.19 -1.07
C HIS A 224 -6.51 3.84 -0.76
N PHE A 225 -5.98 3.65 0.45
CA PHE A 225 -4.62 4.11 0.79
C PHE A 225 -3.57 3.41 -0.08
N VAL A 226 -3.66 2.09 -0.24
CA VAL A 226 -2.75 1.31 -1.09
C VAL A 226 -2.87 1.71 -2.57
N ASP A 227 -4.09 1.97 -3.05
CA ASP A 227 -4.32 2.51 -4.40
C ASP A 227 -3.62 3.87 -4.57
N GLY A 228 -3.76 4.77 -3.59
CA GLY A 228 -3.13 6.08 -3.59
C GLY A 228 -1.60 6.00 -3.65
N ILE A 229 -0.98 5.11 -2.87
CA ILE A 229 0.47 4.88 -2.93
C ILE A 229 0.88 4.31 -4.30
N TRP A 230 0.11 3.39 -4.88
CA TRP A 230 0.43 2.84 -6.20
C TRP A 230 0.49 3.93 -7.27
N VAL A 231 -0.45 4.88 -7.26
CA VAL A 231 -0.42 6.01 -8.21
C VAL A 231 0.88 6.79 -8.10
N VAL A 232 1.36 7.05 -6.88
CA VAL A 232 2.64 7.74 -6.64
C VAL A 232 3.80 6.88 -7.14
N VAL A 233 3.83 5.57 -6.83
CA VAL A 233 4.85 4.64 -7.30
C VAL A 233 4.88 4.59 -8.84
N TYR A 234 3.73 4.37 -9.48
CA TYR A 234 3.61 4.33 -10.94
C TYR A 234 4.09 5.64 -11.60
N SER A 235 3.68 6.79 -11.04
CA SER A 235 4.04 8.09 -11.59
C SER A 235 5.56 8.36 -11.54
N PHE A 236 6.21 8.08 -10.40
CA PHE A 236 7.62 8.44 -10.23
C PHE A 236 8.59 7.31 -10.60
N VAL A 237 8.31 6.08 -10.17
CA VAL A 237 9.23 4.97 -10.42
C VAL A 237 9.15 4.53 -11.88
N TYR A 238 7.94 4.43 -12.45
CA TYR A 238 7.75 3.94 -13.81
C TYR A 238 7.72 5.06 -14.84
N VAL A 239 6.77 6.00 -14.76
CA VAL A 239 6.59 7.02 -15.80
C VAL A 239 7.78 7.99 -15.84
N TRP A 240 8.13 8.59 -14.71
CA TRP A 240 9.22 9.58 -14.65
C TRP A 240 10.58 8.99 -15.00
N SER A 241 10.92 7.78 -14.50
CA SER A 241 12.17 7.10 -14.86
C SER A 241 12.24 6.67 -16.34
N ASN A 242 11.11 6.32 -16.98
CA ASN A 242 11.12 5.89 -18.39
C ASN A 242 11.16 7.06 -19.37
N TRP A 243 10.42 8.13 -19.08
CA TRP A 243 10.32 9.26 -20.00
C TRP A 243 11.45 10.27 -19.82
N GLY A 244 12.36 10.03 -18.87
CA GLY A 244 13.55 10.85 -18.68
C GLY A 244 13.20 12.32 -18.48
N TRP A 245 12.12 12.60 -17.75
CA TRP A 245 11.70 13.98 -17.49
C TRP A 245 12.73 14.60 -16.55
N GLN A 246 13.79 15.18 -17.12
CA GLN A 246 14.86 15.91 -16.42
C GLN A 246 14.36 17.26 -15.87
N TRP A 247 13.17 17.29 -15.28
CA TRP A 247 12.68 18.49 -14.64
C TRP A 247 13.30 18.51 -13.25
N SER A 248 14.11 19.53 -12.98
CA SER A 248 14.33 19.93 -11.60
C SER A 248 13.00 20.38 -10.99
N PHE A 249 12.86 20.32 -9.67
CA PHE A 249 11.68 20.86 -8.99
C PHE A 249 11.39 22.33 -9.35
N SER A 250 12.39 23.09 -9.80
CA SER A 250 12.22 24.45 -10.32
C SER A 250 11.40 24.48 -11.62
N GLU A 251 11.67 23.60 -12.58
CA GLU A 251 10.87 23.55 -13.82
C GLU A 251 9.41 23.14 -13.58
N LEU A 252 9.18 22.28 -12.59
CA LEU A 252 7.82 21.85 -12.21
C LEU A 252 7.05 22.99 -11.53
N PHE A 253 7.71 23.73 -10.63
CA PHE A 253 7.15 24.93 -10.03
C PHE A 253 6.84 25.97 -11.12
N ASP A 254 7.78 26.24 -12.02
CA ASP A 254 7.62 27.26 -13.06
C ASP A 254 6.56 26.91 -14.11
N LYS A 255 6.41 25.63 -14.49
CA LYS A 255 5.44 25.22 -15.52
C LYS A 255 4.02 25.02 -14.99
N PHE A 256 3.86 24.59 -13.74
CA PHE A 256 2.54 24.21 -13.21
C PHE A 256 2.05 25.08 -12.05
N LEU A 257 2.94 25.53 -11.16
CA LEU A 257 2.55 26.30 -9.97
C LEU A 257 2.69 27.80 -10.18
N ALA A 258 3.71 28.28 -10.90
CA ALA A 258 3.92 29.70 -11.18
C ALA A 258 2.77 30.34 -11.96
N PRO A 259 2.12 29.68 -12.95
CA PRO A 259 0.93 30.24 -13.59
C PRO A 259 -0.25 30.40 -12.62
N VAL A 260 -0.38 29.48 -11.66
CA VAL A 260 -1.44 29.51 -10.64
C VAL A 260 -1.16 30.59 -9.59
N VAL A 261 0.08 30.71 -9.13
CA VAL A 261 0.53 31.75 -8.19
C VAL A 261 0.41 33.14 -8.84
N TYR A 262 0.85 33.29 -10.09
CA TYR A 262 0.72 34.54 -10.85
C TYR A 262 -0.75 34.94 -11.02
N TRP A 263 -1.65 33.98 -11.30
CA TRP A 263 -3.09 34.22 -11.42
C TRP A 263 -3.73 34.61 -10.08
N LEU A 264 -3.29 34.01 -8.98
CA LEU A 264 -3.71 34.38 -7.63
C LEU A 264 -3.23 35.79 -7.25
N ASP A 265 -1.98 36.13 -7.55
CA ASP A 265 -1.43 37.47 -7.28
C ASP A 265 -2.16 38.56 -8.08
N HIS A 266 -2.62 38.28 -9.30
CA HIS A 266 -3.42 39.21 -10.10
C HIS A 266 -4.87 39.34 -9.62
N LEU A 267 -5.42 38.33 -8.93
CA LEU A 267 -6.75 38.39 -8.32
C LEU A 267 -6.79 39.23 -7.03
N TYR A 268 -5.66 39.31 -6.31
CA TYR A 268 -5.55 40.00 -5.03
C TYR A 268 -4.73 41.29 -5.09
N ALA A 269 -4.28 41.72 -6.27
CA ALA A 269 -3.63 43.01 -6.45
C ALA A 269 -4.62 44.15 -6.17
N PRO A 270 -4.32 45.09 -5.24
CA PRO A 270 -5.15 46.26 -5.03
C PRO A 270 -5.14 47.10 -6.31
N GLN A 271 -6.34 47.44 -6.82
CA GLN A 271 -6.54 48.31 -7.98
C GLN A 271 -5.92 49.70 -7.77
#